data_AF-A0A351UII4-F1
#
_entry.id   AF-A0A351UII4-F1
#
_cell.length_a   1.000
_cell.length_b   1.000
_cell.length_c   1.000
_cell.angle_alpha   90.00
_cell.angle_beta   90.00
_cell.angle_gamma   90.00
#
_symmetry.space_group_name_H-M   'P 1'
#
loop_
_entity.id
_entity.type
_entity.pdbx_description
1 polymer ?
#
loop_
_entity_poly.entity_id
_entity_poly.type
_entity_poly.pdbx_seq_one_letter_code
_entity_poly.pdbx_strand_id
1 'polypeptide(L)'
;MAIRAKNMISEDDPRVAQIGHPAPPWLINYADLMTELVCFFIILYALSAALNKDMQKAQQDIQEMMKEGKISGQVKMDKEGMRITLEEQGAFSFFESGRSEITADMQSKLDKIAVTLKTLSLKHDIIVEGHTDNVPIATKQFASNWELSSARATSVVKYFLGAGFTPKRMAAIGYGEFHPISPNDTEPNRRKNRRVVFFVKTTAYPETAQAPPQKGAPVAVLSEGQPAAEGQPEAGQAPAAEEAPAAEPVPADQGVAEETGR
;
A
#
# COMPACT_ATOMS: atom_id res chain seq x y z
N MET A 1 -11.05 0.84 -88.03
CA MET A 1 -11.94 2.01 -88.17
C MET A 1 -12.54 2.28 -86.80
N ALA A 2 -12.19 3.38 -86.13
CA ALA A 2 -12.69 3.66 -84.78
C ALA A 2 -14.01 4.43 -84.85
N ILE A 3 -15.04 3.95 -84.14
CA ILE A 3 -16.36 4.60 -84.09
C ILE A 3 -16.26 5.77 -83.10
N ARG A 4 -16.11 7.00 -83.62
CA ARG A 4 -16.05 8.21 -82.78
C ARG A 4 -17.48 8.62 -82.40
N ALA A 5 -17.85 8.39 -81.14
CA ALA A 5 -19.16 8.76 -80.62
C ALA A 5 -19.39 10.27 -80.75
N LYS A 6 -20.46 10.65 -81.46
CA LYS A 6 -20.80 12.06 -81.70
C LYS A 6 -21.33 12.66 -80.40
N ASN A 7 -20.73 13.77 -79.96
CA ASN A 7 -21.04 14.55 -78.74
C ASN A 7 -20.37 14.13 -77.42
N MET A 8 -19.34 13.27 -77.41
CA MET A 8 -18.43 13.17 -76.25
C MET A 8 -17.30 14.22 -76.35
N ILE A 9 -16.93 14.81 -75.21
CA ILE A 9 -15.74 15.67 -75.07
C ILE A 9 -14.50 14.78 -75.14
N SER A 10 -13.43 15.23 -75.80
CA SER A 10 -12.15 14.48 -75.87
C SER A 10 -11.46 14.50 -74.51
N GLU A 11 -10.76 13.43 -74.14
CA GLU A 11 -9.95 13.39 -72.91
C GLU A 11 -8.82 14.44 -72.94
N ASP A 12 -8.41 14.87 -74.14
CA ASP A 12 -7.42 15.92 -74.40
C ASP A 12 -7.99 17.36 -74.32
N ASP A 13 -9.28 17.56 -74.06
CA ASP A 13 -9.87 18.92 -73.97
C ASP A 13 -9.37 19.60 -72.67
N PRO A 14 -8.75 20.80 -72.74
CA PRO A 14 -8.25 21.52 -71.55
C PRO A 14 -9.34 21.92 -70.54
N ARG A 15 -10.63 21.72 -70.86
CA ARG A 15 -11.77 21.87 -69.94
C ARG A 15 -12.05 20.62 -69.11
N VAL A 16 -11.48 19.47 -69.47
CA VAL A 16 -11.56 18.23 -68.70
C VAL A 16 -10.45 18.23 -67.66
N ALA A 17 -10.83 18.11 -66.39
CA ALA A 17 -9.84 17.90 -65.33
C ALA A 17 -9.15 16.54 -65.55
N GLN A 18 -7.84 16.55 -65.78
CA GLN A 18 -7.06 15.32 -65.90
C GLN A 18 -7.22 14.50 -64.62
N ILE A 19 -7.79 13.31 -64.74
CA ILE A 19 -7.89 12.36 -63.63
C ILE A 19 -6.46 11.96 -63.30
N GLY A 20 -5.98 12.40 -62.13
CA GLY A 20 -4.66 12.01 -61.64
C GLY A 20 -4.54 10.49 -61.55
N HIS A 21 -3.33 9.96 -61.76
CA HIS A 21 -3.07 8.53 -61.71
C HIS A 21 -3.73 7.90 -60.46
N PRO A 22 -4.47 6.78 -60.61
CA PRO A 22 -5.17 6.18 -59.49
C PRO A 22 -4.18 5.82 -58.40
N ALA A 23 -4.57 6.08 -57.15
CA ALA A 23 -3.76 5.72 -55.99
C ALA A 23 -3.43 4.21 -56.05
N PRO A 24 -2.18 3.80 -55.75
CA PRO A 24 -1.77 2.42 -55.90
C PRO A 24 -2.58 1.52 -54.94
N PRO A 25 -2.98 0.30 -55.33
CA PRO A 25 -3.94 -0.51 -54.56
C PRO A 25 -3.54 -0.81 -53.10
N TRP A 26 -2.25 -0.83 -52.79
CA TRP A 26 -1.75 -1.02 -51.42
C TRP A 26 -2.11 0.14 -50.48
N LEU A 27 -2.36 1.34 -51.00
CA LEU A 27 -2.64 2.53 -50.19
C LEU A 27 -3.95 2.39 -49.41
N ILE A 28 -4.92 1.63 -49.95
CA ILE A 28 -6.21 1.38 -49.28
C ILE A 28 -5.98 0.56 -48.00
N ASN A 29 -5.27 -0.56 -48.09
CA ASN A 29 -4.96 -1.40 -46.92
C ASN A 29 -4.06 -0.68 -45.90
N TYR A 30 -3.17 0.19 -46.37
CA TYR A 30 -2.34 1.03 -45.50
C TYR A 30 -3.18 2.09 -44.77
N ALA A 31 -4.11 2.76 -45.48
CA ALA A 31 -5.01 3.74 -44.89
C ALA A 31 -5.92 3.08 -43.85
N ASP A 32 -6.45 1.88 -44.15
CA ASP A 32 -7.30 1.08 -43.25
C ASP A 32 -6.57 0.76 -41.94
N LEU A 33 -5.38 0.17 -42.01
CA LEU A 33 -4.52 -0.11 -40.84
C LEU A 33 -4.17 1.16 -40.04
N MET A 34 -3.94 2.29 -40.71
CA MET A 34 -3.69 3.56 -40.03
C MET A 34 -4.95 4.10 -39.33
N THR A 35 -6.13 3.94 -39.92
CA THR A 35 -7.40 4.31 -39.28
C THR A 35 -7.77 3.37 -38.13
N GLU A 36 -7.56 2.05 -38.26
CA GLU A 36 -7.74 1.10 -37.16
C GLU A 36 -6.82 1.42 -35.98
N LEU A 37 -5.54 1.73 -36.25
CA LEU A 37 -4.57 2.12 -35.22
C LEU A 37 -4.99 3.41 -34.50
N VAL A 38 -5.43 4.44 -35.25
CA VAL A 38 -5.96 5.68 -34.67
C VAL A 38 -7.22 5.42 -33.84
N CYS A 39 -8.18 4.64 -34.35
CA CYS A 39 -9.38 4.25 -33.61
C CYS A 39 -9.05 3.48 -32.32
N PHE A 40 -8.09 2.55 -32.37
CA PHE A 40 -7.61 1.80 -31.21
C PHE A 40 -7.03 2.73 -30.14
N PHE A 41 -6.15 3.67 -30.51
CA PHE A 41 -5.60 4.63 -29.56
C PHE A 41 -6.66 5.61 -29.01
N ILE A 42 -7.66 6.01 -29.81
CA ILE A 42 -8.80 6.81 -29.33
C ILE A 42 -9.63 6.04 -28.29
N ILE A 43 -9.90 4.74 -28.53
CA ILE A 43 -10.63 3.88 -27.59
C ILE A 43 -9.82 3.70 -26.29
N LEU A 44 -8.52 3.41 -26.37
CA LEU A 44 -7.64 3.32 -25.19
C LEU A 44 -7.59 4.64 -24.40
N TYR A 45 -7.52 5.78 -25.09
CA TYR A 45 -7.55 7.09 -24.45
C TYR A 45 -8.88 7.36 -23.75
N ALA A 46 -10.01 7.05 -24.40
CA ALA A 46 -11.34 7.20 -23.81
C ALA A 46 -11.54 6.31 -22.57
N LEU A 47 -11.08 5.06 -22.61
CA LEU A 47 -11.10 4.16 -21.45
C LEU A 47 -10.22 4.67 -20.30
N SER A 48 -9.02 5.15 -20.61
CA SER A 48 -8.12 5.77 -19.61
C SER A 48 -8.76 7.01 -18.96
N ALA A 49 -9.39 7.89 -19.74
CA ALA A 49 -10.10 9.05 -19.23
C ALA A 49 -11.31 8.66 -18.35
N ALA A 50 -12.06 7.62 -18.74
CA ALA A 50 -13.22 7.15 -17.99
C ALA A 50 -12.84 6.56 -16.62
N LEU A 51 -11.78 5.74 -16.54
CA LEU A 51 -11.31 5.15 -15.28
C LEU A 51 -10.83 6.19 -14.27
N ASN A 52 -10.24 7.30 -14.73
CA ASN A 52 -9.73 8.35 -13.86
C ASN A 52 -10.83 9.30 -13.32
N LYS A 53 -12.03 9.31 -13.90
CA LYS A 53 -13.10 10.27 -13.53
C LYS A 53 -13.60 10.08 -12.09
N ASP A 54 -13.75 8.84 -11.65
CA ASP A 54 -14.19 8.53 -10.28
C ASP A 54 -13.15 8.99 -9.24
N MET A 55 -11.85 8.80 -9.54
CA MET A 55 -10.74 9.25 -8.72
C MET A 55 -10.62 10.78 -8.67
N GLN A 56 -10.78 11.46 -9.81
CA GLN A 56 -10.76 12.93 -9.87
C GLN A 56 -11.91 13.55 -9.06
N LYS A 57 -13.12 12.97 -9.13
CA LYS A 57 -14.23 13.43 -8.30
C LYS A 57 -13.93 13.23 -6.82
N ALA A 58 -13.51 12.03 -6.41
CA ALA A 58 -13.16 11.76 -5.02
C ALA A 58 -12.03 12.66 -4.49
N GLN A 59 -11.04 12.99 -5.33
CA GLN A 59 -10.01 13.96 -5.00
C GLN A 59 -10.59 15.35 -4.74
N GLN A 60 -11.53 15.82 -5.58
CA GLN A 60 -12.20 17.11 -5.41
C GLN A 60 -13.03 17.14 -4.12
N ASP A 61 -13.88 16.13 -3.90
CA ASP A 61 -14.73 15.99 -2.70
C ASP A 61 -13.88 16.02 -1.41
N ILE A 62 -12.75 15.30 -1.37
CA ILE A 62 -11.87 15.26 -0.18
C ILE A 62 -11.05 16.56 -0.05
N GLN A 63 -10.60 17.15 -1.16
CA GLN A 63 -9.89 18.44 -1.13
C GLN A 63 -10.80 19.58 -0.65
N GLU A 64 -12.10 19.54 -0.95
CA GLU A 64 -13.10 20.45 -0.40
C GLU A 64 -13.28 20.25 1.11
N MET A 65 -13.47 19.01 1.58
CA MET A 65 -13.55 18.70 3.01
C MET A 65 -12.29 19.14 3.81
N MET A 66 -11.11 19.11 3.18
CA MET A 66 -9.88 19.63 3.78
C MET A 66 -9.84 21.16 3.82
N LYS A 67 -10.30 21.85 2.75
CA LYS A 67 -10.40 23.33 2.71
C LYS A 67 -11.40 23.87 3.74
N GLU A 68 -12.49 23.15 3.98
CA GLU A 68 -13.47 23.48 5.03
C GLU A 68 -12.94 23.26 6.47
N GLY A 69 -11.69 22.80 6.64
CA GLY A 69 -11.08 22.54 7.95
C GLY A 69 -11.65 21.33 8.69
N LYS A 70 -12.54 20.53 8.06
CA LYS A 70 -13.15 19.34 8.67
C LYS A 70 -12.15 18.19 8.86
N ILE A 71 -11.03 18.21 8.12
CA ILE A 71 -9.98 17.18 8.06
C ILE A 71 -8.62 17.89 7.90
N SER A 72 -7.63 17.49 8.71
CA SER A 72 -6.24 17.95 8.63
C SER A 72 -5.41 17.04 7.73
N GLY A 73 -4.88 17.54 6.61
CA GLY A 73 -4.09 16.71 5.70
C GLY A 73 -3.87 17.29 4.30
N GLN A 74 -3.45 16.43 3.37
CA GLN A 74 -3.27 16.73 1.94
C GLN A 74 -3.73 15.54 1.08
N VAL A 75 -4.29 15.82 -0.11
CA VAL A 75 -4.55 14.80 -1.15
C VAL A 75 -3.61 15.03 -2.33
N LYS A 76 -2.97 13.96 -2.80
CA LYS A 76 -2.17 13.95 -4.03
C LYS A 76 -2.67 12.84 -4.96
N MET A 77 -2.53 13.07 -6.26
CA MET A 77 -2.84 12.09 -7.29
C MET A 77 -1.54 11.73 -7.99
N ASP A 78 -1.14 10.46 -7.86
CA ASP A 78 0.06 9.91 -8.48
C ASP A 78 -0.34 8.95 -9.61
N LYS A 79 0.62 8.55 -10.46
CA LYS A 79 0.36 7.63 -11.58
C LYS A 79 -0.22 6.28 -11.15
N GLU A 80 0.07 5.86 -9.92
CA GLU A 80 -0.32 4.57 -9.36
C GLU A 80 -1.66 4.62 -8.59
N GLY A 81 -2.13 5.82 -8.21
CA GLY A 81 -3.31 5.97 -7.36
C GLY A 81 -3.41 7.32 -6.64
N MET A 82 -4.50 7.47 -5.88
CA MET A 82 -4.76 8.63 -5.03
C MET A 82 -4.18 8.41 -3.63
N ARG A 83 -3.36 9.35 -3.14
CA ARG A 83 -2.78 9.35 -1.79
C ARG A 83 -3.41 10.44 -0.93
N ILE A 84 -4.23 10.04 0.05
CA ILE A 84 -4.82 10.91 1.06
C ILE A 84 -3.97 10.81 2.32
N THR A 85 -3.24 11.87 2.67
CA THR A 85 -2.45 11.94 3.90
C THR A 85 -3.25 12.64 4.98
N LEU A 86 -3.50 11.97 6.10
CA LEU A 86 -4.06 12.58 7.31
C LEU A 86 -2.95 12.90 8.30
N GLU A 87 -2.86 14.16 8.72
CA GLU A 87 -1.83 14.66 9.63
C GLU A 87 -2.44 15.00 10.99
N GLU A 88 -1.74 14.61 12.07
CA GLU A 88 -2.09 14.99 13.44
C GLU A 88 -1.89 16.51 13.61
N GLN A 89 -2.85 17.22 14.23
CA GLN A 89 -2.77 18.68 14.37
C GLN A 89 -3.28 19.17 15.72
N GLY A 90 -2.48 20.01 16.38
CA GLY A 90 -2.84 20.69 17.62
C GLY A 90 -3.16 19.72 18.75
N ALA A 91 -4.38 19.83 19.29
CA ALA A 91 -4.90 18.99 20.37
C ALA A 91 -5.54 17.68 19.90
N PHE A 92 -5.75 17.50 18.58
CA PHE A 92 -6.42 16.31 18.04
C PHE A 92 -5.40 15.20 17.77
N SER A 93 -5.33 14.22 18.68
CA SER A 93 -4.49 13.04 18.50
C SER A 93 -5.28 11.89 17.87
N PHE A 94 -4.66 11.18 16.92
CA PHE A 94 -5.30 10.06 16.22
C PHE A 94 -5.34 8.77 17.03
N PHE A 95 -4.33 8.58 17.87
CA PHE A 95 -4.12 7.38 18.68
C PHE A 95 -3.53 7.81 20.01
N GLU A 96 -3.89 7.12 21.09
CA GLU A 96 -3.25 7.35 22.38
C GLU A 96 -1.73 7.06 22.32
N SER A 97 -0.96 7.69 23.22
CA SER A 97 0.50 7.53 23.26
C SER A 97 0.89 6.07 23.54
N GLY A 98 1.81 5.52 22.75
CA GLY A 98 2.22 4.11 22.81
C GLY A 98 1.12 3.09 22.47
N ARG A 99 -0.03 3.54 21.96
CA ARG A 99 -1.25 2.75 21.75
C ARG A 99 -1.71 2.74 20.29
N SER A 100 -2.51 1.72 19.94
CA SER A 100 -3.00 1.48 18.58
C SER A 100 -4.50 1.73 18.41
N GLU A 101 -5.17 2.03 19.52
CA GLU A 101 -6.60 2.27 19.64
C GLU A 101 -6.96 3.66 19.06
N ILE A 102 -8.04 3.70 18.27
CA ILE A 102 -8.48 4.88 17.52
C ILE A 102 -9.29 5.80 18.42
N THR A 103 -8.89 7.07 18.53
CA THR A 103 -9.61 8.10 19.31
C THR A 103 -10.95 8.49 18.67
N ALA A 104 -11.89 9.03 19.45
CA ALA A 104 -13.16 9.53 18.93
C ALA A 104 -12.98 10.64 17.86
N ASP A 105 -11.97 11.50 18.02
CA ASP A 105 -11.61 12.52 17.02
C ASP A 105 -11.16 11.91 15.69
N MET A 106 -10.41 10.80 15.74
CA MET A 106 -10.04 10.07 14.54
C MET A 106 -11.25 9.40 13.91
N GLN A 107 -12.13 8.76 14.68
CA GLN A 107 -13.37 8.15 14.17
C GLN A 107 -14.20 9.21 13.40
N SER A 108 -14.43 10.39 13.98
CA SER A 108 -15.16 11.48 13.30
C SER A 108 -14.51 11.97 12.01
N LYS A 109 -13.18 11.88 11.88
CA LYS A 109 -12.46 12.16 10.63
C LYS A 109 -12.57 11.00 9.62
N LEU A 110 -12.47 9.76 10.10
CA LEU A 110 -12.60 8.55 9.27
C LEU A 110 -14.03 8.41 8.72
N ASP A 111 -15.08 8.67 9.50
CA ASP A 111 -16.49 8.65 9.06
C ASP A 111 -16.72 9.52 7.82
N LYS A 112 -16.21 10.76 7.82
CA LYS A 112 -16.32 11.70 6.69
C LYS A 112 -15.68 11.14 5.42
N ILE A 113 -14.50 10.54 5.56
CA ILE A 113 -13.72 9.99 4.44
C ILE A 113 -14.27 8.63 4.01
N ALA A 114 -14.89 7.88 4.92
CA ALA A 114 -15.48 6.57 4.67
C ALA A 114 -16.58 6.65 3.62
N VAL A 115 -17.40 7.70 3.59
CA VAL A 115 -18.44 7.91 2.57
C VAL A 115 -17.83 7.92 1.16
N THR A 116 -16.78 8.70 0.95
CA THR A 116 -16.08 8.78 -0.34
C THR A 116 -15.32 7.49 -0.65
N LEU A 117 -14.54 6.97 0.30
CA LEU A 117 -13.72 5.77 0.10
C LEU A 117 -14.57 4.51 -0.11
N LYS A 118 -15.76 4.39 0.47
CA LYS A 118 -16.62 3.21 0.32
C LYS A 118 -17.03 3.01 -1.14
N THR A 119 -17.33 4.11 -1.84
CA THR A 119 -17.66 4.09 -3.27
C THR A 119 -16.46 3.63 -4.11
N LEU A 120 -15.25 4.12 -3.81
CA LEU A 120 -14.02 3.68 -4.49
C LEU A 120 -13.67 2.21 -4.18
N SER A 121 -13.90 1.76 -2.95
CA SER A 121 -13.58 0.40 -2.47
C SER A 121 -14.33 -0.71 -3.19
N LEU A 122 -15.35 -0.40 -4.01
CA LEU A 122 -16.03 -1.38 -4.85
C LEU A 122 -15.15 -1.82 -6.03
N LYS A 123 -14.35 -0.90 -6.58
CA LYS A 123 -13.52 -1.10 -7.78
C LYS A 123 -12.03 -1.16 -7.48
N HIS A 124 -11.58 -0.42 -6.47
CA HIS A 124 -10.17 -0.14 -6.19
C HIS A 124 -9.73 -0.70 -4.84
N ASP A 125 -8.44 -1.02 -4.75
CA ASP A 125 -7.84 -1.51 -3.51
C ASP A 125 -7.28 -0.33 -2.71
N ILE A 126 -7.52 -0.37 -1.40
CA ILE A 126 -7.16 0.70 -0.45
C ILE A 126 -6.11 0.15 0.50
N ILE A 127 -4.93 0.73 0.45
CA ILE A 127 -3.83 0.45 1.37
C ILE A 127 -3.82 1.55 2.43
N VAL A 128 -3.83 1.15 3.69
CA VAL A 128 -3.66 2.03 4.85
C VAL A 128 -2.22 1.93 5.32
N GLU A 129 -1.50 3.04 5.28
CA GLU A 129 -0.10 3.12 5.66
C GLU A 129 0.05 3.91 6.97
N GLY A 130 0.65 3.27 7.97
CA GLY A 130 0.95 3.87 9.28
C GLY A 130 2.38 4.40 9.34
N HIS A 131 2.54 5.64 9.81
CA HIS A 131 3.84 6.27 10.07
C HIS A 131 3.92 6.78 11.51
N THR A 132 5.14 6.77 12.07
CA THR A 132 5.47 7.34 13.38
C THR A 132 6.52 8.43 13.24
N ASP A 133 6.77 9.17 14.31
CA ASP A 133 8.01 9.93 14.46
C ASP A 133 9.15 8.99 14.91
N ASN A 134 10.32 9.58 15.16
CA ASN A 134 11.53 8.89 15.59
C ASN A 134 11.69 8.80 17.12
N VAL A 135 10.67 9.13 17.92
CA VAL A 135 10.78 8.96 19.37
C VAL A 135 10.76 7.45 19.63
N PRO A 136 11.79 6.85 20.25
CA PRO A 136 11.80 5.41 20.43
C PRO A 136 10.72 4.97 21.41
N ILE A 137 9.90 4.00 21.01
CA ILE A 137 8.83 3.43 21.84
C ILE A 137 9.15 1.97 22.13
N ALA A 138 9.23 1.65 23.43
CA ALA A 138 9.31 0.30 23.95
C ALA A 138 8.25 0.14 25.04
N THR A 139 7.17 -0.59 24.73
CA THR A 139 6.05 -0.88 25.63
C THR A 139 5.87 -2.38 25.79
N LYS A 140 5.03 -2.82 26.73
CA LYS A 140 4.67 -4.25 26.86
C LYS A 140 3.92 -4.80 25.65
N GLN A 141 3.32 -3.94 24.81
CA GLN A 141 2.47 -4.33 23.68
C GLN A 141 3.18 -4.18 22.32
N PHE A 142 4.12 -3.24 22.23
CA PHE A 142 4.91 -2.96 21.03
C PHE A 142 6.38 -2.74 21.43
N ALA A 143 7.27 -3.57 20.91
CA ALA A 143 8.71 -3.47 21.14
C ALA A 143 9.39 -2.39 20.28
N SER A 144 8.71 -1.91 19.23
CA SER A 144 9.25 -0.89 18.32
C SER A 144 8.19 0.01 17.68
N ASN A 145 8.65 1.14 17.15
CA ASN A 145 7.88 2.04 16.28
C ASN A 145 7.33 1.34 15.03
N TRP A 146 8.04 0.34 14.52
CA TRP A 146 7.64 -0.43 13.35
C TRP A 146 6.37 -1.26 13.62
N GLU A 147 6.35 -1.97 14.75
CA GLU A 147 5.17 -2.70 15.23
C GLU A 147 4.00 -1.77 15.52
N LEU A 148 4.24 -0.67 16.24
CA LEU A 148 3.19 0.32 16.56
C LEU A 148 2.55 0.88 15.27
N SER A 149 3.36 1.22 14.26
CA SER A 149 2.86 1.75 12.99
C SER A 149 1.97 0.73 12.25
N SER A 150 2.37 -0.54 12.26
CA SER A 150 1.63 -1.66 11.65
C SER A 150 0.32 -1.92 12.40
N ALA A 151 0.34 -1.89 13.73
CA ALA A 151 -0.83 -2.06 14.58
C ALA A 151 -1.83 -0.90 14.40
N ARG A 152 -1.36 0.35 14.34
CA ARG A 152 -2.19 1.53 14.05
C ARG A 152 -2.86 1.44 12.68
N ALA A 153 -2.12 1.09 11.63
CA ALA A 153 -2.68 0.86 10.29
C ALA A 153 -3.74 -0.28 10.31
N THR A 154 -3.46 -1.37 11.04
CA THR A 154 -4.38 -2.50 11.21
C THR A 154 -5.66 -2.11 11.94
N SER A 155 -5.57 -1.30 13.00
CA SER A 155 -6.75 -0.78 13.71
C SER A 155 -7.64 0.06 12.80
N VAL A 156 -7.04 0.92 11.97
CA VAL A 156 -7.76 1.73 10.98
C VAL A 156 -8.46 0.85 9.94
N VAL A 157 -7.78 -0.18 9.43
CA VAL A 157 -8.43 -1.17 8.55
C VAL A 157 -9.61 -1.86 9.26
N LYS A 158 -9.43 -2.34 10.50
CA LYS A 158 -10.52 -2.97 11.28
C LYS A 158 -11.75 -2.07 11.42
N TYR A 159 -11.55 -0.77 11.64
CA TYR A 159 -12.63 0.21 11.68
C TYR A 159 -13.39 0.30 10.34
N PHE A 160 -12.68 0.37 9.21
CA PHE A 160 -13.32 0.35 7.88
C PHE A 160 -14.04 -0.98 7.57
N LEU A 161 -13.50 -2.13 8.01
CA LEU A 161 -14.21 -3.41 7.91
C LEU A 161 -15.52 -3.39 8.71
N GLY A 162 -15.52 -2.80 9.90
CA GLY A 162 -16.75 -2.54 10.68
C GLY A 162 -17.75 -1.63 9.97
N ALA A 163 -17.28 -0.65 9.21
CA ALA A 163 -18.10 0.21 8.34
C ALA A 163 -18.58 -0.48 7.04
N GLY A 164 -18.29 -1.77 6.87
CA GLY A 164 -18.74 -2.58 5.72
C GLY A 164 -17.90 -2.39 4.45
N PHE A 165 -16.59 -2.20 4.58
CA PHE A 165 -15.64 -2.28 3.46
C PHE A 165 -15.29 -3.73 3.14
N THR A 166 -14.96 -4.01 1.87
CA THR A 166 -14.65 -5.37 1.40
C THR A 166 -13.25 -5.82 1.89
N PRO A 167 -13.12 -6.88 2.72
CA PRO A 167 -11.82 -7.28 3.27
C PRO A 167 -10.75 -7.59 2.22
N LYS A 168 -11.15 -8.21 1.09
CA LYS A 168 -10.26 -8.54 -0.04
C LYS A 168 -9.54 -7.33 -0.67
N ARG A 169 -10.07 -6.11 -0.47
CA ARG A 169 -9.58 -4.86 -1.07
C ARG A 169 -8.90 -3.92 -0.07
N MET A 170 -8.70 -4.37 1.17
CA MET A 170 -8.05 -3.58 2.22
C MET A 170 -6.70 -4.20 2.58
N ALA A 171 -5.67 -3.35 2.71
CA ALA A 171 -4.37 -3.76 3.27
C ALA A 171 -3.90 -2.77 4.33
N ALA A 172 -3.12 -3.25 5.31
CA ALA A 172 -2.43 -2.42 6.29
C ALA A 172 -0.91 -2.59 6.11
N ILE A 173 -0.17 -1.49 6.11
CA ILE A 173 1.30 -1.47 6.06
C ILE A 173 1.81 -0.52 7.14
N GLY A 174 2.81 -0.93 7.92
CA GLY A 174 3.55 -0.05 8.82
C GLY A 174 4.94 0.28 8.27
N TYR A 175 5.29 1.55 8.25
CA TYR A 175 6.62 2.02 7.83
C TYR A 175 7.49 2.52 8.99
N GLY A 176 6.94 2.59 10.21
CA GLY A 176 7.57 3.20 11.37
C GLY A 176 8.03 4.64 11.08
N GLU A 177 9.23 4.96 11.54
CA GLU A 177 9.88 6.26 11.41
C GLU A 177 10.66 6.44 10.08
N PHE A 178 10.87 5.36 9.33
CA PHE A 178 11.82 5.31 8.21
C PHE A 178 11.35 6.02 6.93
N HIS A 179 10.13 6.56 6.93
CA HIS A 179 9.55 7.33 5.81
C HIS A 179 9.05 8.71 6.31
N PRO A 180 9.92 9.61 6.77
CA PRO A 180 9.54 10.95 7.22
C PRO A 180 9.18 11.85 6.03
N ILE A 181 8.16 12.71 6.19
CA ILE A 181 7.88 13.81 5.24
C ILE A 181 8.51 15.14 5.67
N SER A 182 9.03 15.20 6.89
CA SER A 182 9.69 16.36 7.46
C SER A 182 10.82 15.91 8.40
N PRO A 183 11.93 16.66 8.58
CA PRO A 183 13.00 16.28 9.50
C PRO A 183 12.46 16.06 10.92
N ASN A 184 12.95 15.05 11.65
CA ASN A 184 12.46 14.73 12.99
C ASN A 184 13.02 15.66 14.11
N ASP A 185 13.55 16.82 13.73
CA ASP A 185 14.24 17.79 14.60
C ASP A 185 13.33 18.41 15.66
N THR A 186 12.14 18.86 15.24
CA THR A 186 11.24 19.70 16.01
C THR A 186 9.89 19.03 16.20
N GLU A 187 9.20 19.35 17.30
CA GLU A 187 7.88 18.76 17.58
C GLU A 187 6.82 19.05 16.49
N PRO A 188 6.77 20.24 15.85
CA PRO A 188 5.91 20.47 14.69
C PRO A 188 6.20 19.54 13.51
N ASN A 189 7.46 19.16 13.28
CA ASN A 189 7.83 18.28 12.17
C ASN A 189 7.61 16.79 12.53
N ARG A 190 7.92 16.36 13.76
CA ARG A 190 7.55 15.03 14.26
C ARG A 190 6.05 14.78 14.16
N ARG A 191 5.21 15.77 14.50
CA ARG A 191 3.75 15.65 14.36
C ARG A 191 3.29 15.42 12.92
N LYS A 192 3.96 16.00 11.91
CA LYS A 192 3.70 15.68 10.48
C LYS A 192 4.10 14.24 10.13
N ASN A 193 5.08 13.67 10.82
CA ASN A 193 5.49 12.28 10.63
C ASN A 193 4.55 11.28 11.32
N ARG A 194 3.85 11.68 12.41
CA ARG A 194 2.72 10.96 13.00
C ARG A 194 1.47 11.12 12.13
N ARG A 195 1.39 10.33 11.06
CA ARG A 195 0.36 10.41 10.02
C ARG A 195 -0.15 9.04 9.59
N VAL A 196 -1.35 9.03 9.00
CA VAL A 196 -1.92 7.86 8.32
C VAL A 196 -2.18 8.23 6.87
N VAL A 197 -1.69 7.40 5.93
CA VAL A 197 -1.92 7.61 4.49
C VAL A 197 -2.86 6.54 3.98
N PHE A 198 -3.88 6.96 3.24
CA PHE A 198 -4.73 6.08 2.44
C PHE A 198 -4.28 6.16 1.00
N PHE A 199 -3.80 5.04 0.46
CA PHE A 199 -3.42 4.91 -0.92
C PHE A 199 -4.45 4.05 -1.67
N VAL A 200 -5.22 4.69 -2.54
CA VAL A 200 -6.25 4.05 -3.36
C VAL A 200 -5.66 3.78 -4.74
N LYS A 201 -5.44 2.51 -5.09
CA LYS A 201 -4.78 2.13 -6.35
C LYS A 201 -5.66 2.35 -7.57
N THR A 202 -5.12 3.01 -8.60
CA THR A 202 -5.80 3.19 -9.89
C THR A 202 -6.07 1.85 -10.57
N THR A 203 -5.08 0.95 -10.56
CA THR A 203 -5.21 -0.41 -11.08
C THR A 203 -5.71 -1.33 -9.97
N ALA A 204 -6.89 -1.94 -10.16
CA ALA A 204 -7.32 -3.06 -9.32
C ALA A 204 -6.29 -4.19 -9.40
N TYR A 205 -5.89 -4.77 -8.27
CA TYR A 205 -5.02 -5.93 -8.25
C TYR A 205 -5.65 -7.04 -9.10
N PRO A 206 -4.90 -7.68 -10.03
CA PRO A 206 -5.46 -8.68 -10.90
C PRO A 206 -6.00 -9.83 -10.06
N GLU A 207 -7.31 -10.08 -10.17
CA GLU A 207 -8.02 -11.13 -9.42
C GLU A 207 -7.52 -12.55 -9.78
N THR A 208 -6.71 -12.64 -10.84
CA THR A 208 -5.98 -13.82 -11.33
C THR A 208 -4.58 -14.01 -10.75
N ALA A 209 -4.09 -13.15 -9.84
CA ALA A 209 -2.97 -13.48 -8.95
C ALA A 209 -3.40 -14.43 -7.82
N GLN A 210 -4.19 -15.43 -8.20
CA GLN A 210 -4.37 -16.65 -7.42
C GLN A 210 -3.00 -17.33 -7.35
N ALA A 211 -2.61 -17.78 -6.16
CA ALA A 211 -1.42 -18.63 -6.04
C ALA A 211 -1.53 -19.80 -7.03
N PRO A 212 -0.42 -20.27 -7.64
CA PRO A 212 -0.44 -21.45 -8.49
C PRO A 212 -1.22 -22.57 -7.79
N PRO A 213 -2.11 -23.29 -8.51
CA PRO A 213 -3.00 -24.26 -7.88
C PRO A 213 -2.17 -25.22 -7.04
N GLN A 214 -2.43 -25.21 -5.73
CA GLN A 214 -1.72 -26.06 -4.79
C GLN A 214 -2.09 -27.51 -5.10
N LYS A 215 -1.29 -28.16 -5.96
CA LYS A 215 -1.23 -29.62 -6.04
C LYS A 215 -0.90 -30.08 -4.63
N GLY A 216 -1.87 -30.74 -3.99
CA GLY A 216 -1.82 -31.05 -2.57
C GLY A 216 -0.57 -31.83 -2.21
N ALA A 217 0.41 -31.13 -1.62
CA ALA A 217 1.35 -31.77 -0.73
C ALA A 217 0.53 -32.18 0.51
N PRO A 218 0.60 -33.44 0.97
CA PRO A 218 -0.11 -33.84 2.17
C PRO A 218 0.43 -33.01 3.36
N VAL A 219 -0.47 -32.33 4.06
CA VAL A 219 -0.13 -31.65 5.31
C VAL A 219 0.32 -32.72 6.28
N ALA A 220 1.61 -32.74 6.60
CA ALA A 220 2.15 -33.59 7.65
C ALA A 220 1.59 -33.09 8.99
N VAL A 221 0.52 -33.74 9.46
CA VAL A 221 -0.07 -33.45 10.76
C VAL A 221 0.93 -33.88 11.83
N LEU A 222 1.55 -32.90 12.48
CA LEU A 222 2.27 -33.12 13.74
C LEU A 222 1.23 -33.45 14.82
N SER A 223 1.00 -34.75 15.01
CA SER A 223 0.09 -35.28 16.02
C SER A 223 0.80 -35.34 17.37
N GLU A 224 0.71 -34.28 18.16
CA GLU A 224 0.99 -34.37 19.60
C GLU A 224 -0.20 -35.01 20.34
N GLY A 225 0.09 -35.90 21.29
CA GLY A 225 -0.89 -36.33 22.30
C GLY A 225 -1.18 -37.82 22.33
N GLN A 226 -0.34 -38.58 23.03
CA GLN A 226 -0.74 -39.88 23.59
C GLN A 226 -0.23 -39.95 25.05
N PRO A 227 -1.10 -40.14 26.05
CA PRO A 227 -0.71 -39.98 27.45
C PRO A 227 -0.01 -41.23 28.00
N ALA A 228 1.12 -41.05 28.66
CA ALA A 228 1.77 -42.09 29.44
C ALA A 228 1.11 -42.16 30.83
N ALA A 229 0.52 -43.32 31.15
CA ALA A 229 -0.06 -43.59 32.46
C ALA A 229 1.00 -44.07 33.47
N GLU A 230 0.76 -43.83 34.76
CA GLU A 230 1.65 -44.19 35.86
C GLU A 230 1.69 -45.70 36.15
N GLY A 231 2.85 -46.19 36.61
CA GLY A 231 3.08 -47.54 37.13
C GLY A 231 4.31 -47.56 38.05
N GLN A 232 4.18 -48.18 39.23
CA GLN A 232 5.04 -47.95 40.40
C GLN A 232 6.23 -48.96 40.57
N PRO A 233 7.14 -48.78 41.56
CA PRO A 233 8.56 -49.18 41.45
C PRO A 233 8.93 -50.50 42.17
N GLU A 234 10.16 -50.98 41.96
CA GLU A 234 10.83 -51.92 42.88
C GLU A 234 12.36 -51.72 42.97
N ALA A 235 13.03 -52.41 43.88
CA ALA A 235 14.18 -51.87 44.64
C ALA A 235 15.59 -52.34 44.24
N GLY A 236 16.56 -51.42 44.39
CA GLY A 236 17.72 -51.61 45.28
C GLY A 236 19.03 -52.21 44.75
N GLN A 237 20.10 -51.40 44.70
CA GLN A 237 21.27 -51.52 45.59
C GLN A 237 22.33 -50.41 45.36
N ALA A 238 22.96 -49.96 46.45
CA ALA A 238 24.22 -49.20 46.48
C ALA A 238 25.36 -50.15 46.96
N PRO A 239 26.67 -49.83 46.94
CA PRO A 239 27.32 -48.60 47.44
C PRO A 239 28.08 -47.86 46.30
N ALA A 240 28.98 -46.88 46.48
CA ALA A 240 29.67 -46.34 47.68
C ALA A 240 29.91 -44.81 47.56
N ALA A 241 30.89 -44.26 48.30
CA ALA A 241 31.36 -42.88 48.20
C ALA A 241 32.91 -42.81 48.19
N GLU A 242 33.47 -41.79 47.55
CA GLU A 242 34.84 -41.30 47.79
C GLU A 242 34.89 -39.77 47.53
N GLU A 243 35.89 -39.09 48.07
CA GLU A 243 35.82 -37.67 48.52
C GLU A 243 36.08 -36.59 47.45
N ALA A 244 35.70 -35.35 47.81
CA ALA A 244 36.18 -34.11 47.19
C ALA A 244 37.14 -33.36 48.13
N PRO A 245 38.08 -32.59 47.58
CA PRO A 245 38.14 -31.14 47.87
C PRO A 245 38.33 -30.32 46.57
N ALA A 246 37.75 -29.13 46.33
CA ALA A 246 37.58 -27.88 47.09
C ALA A 246 38.70 -26.83 46.85
N ALA A 247 38.28 -25.69 46.25
CA ALA A 247 38.97 -24.39 46.09
C ALA A 247 40.20 -24.36 45.13
N GLU A 248 40.58 -23.25 44.46
CA GLU A 248 40.39 -21.80 44.71
C GLU A 248 40.12 -20.96 43.41
N PRO A 249 39.71 -19.67 43.53
CA PRO A 249 39.31 -18.82 42.41
C PRO A 249 40.44 -18.00 41.73
N VAL A 250 40.16 -17.51 40.51
CA VAL A 250 41.03 -16.60 39.74
C VAL A 250 41.06 -15.20 40.38
N PRO A 251 42.23 -14.55 40.55
CA PRO A 251 42.34 -13.27 41.26
C PRO A 251 41.87 -12.06 40.42
N ALA A 252 41.36 -11.04 41.12
CA ALA A 252 41.17 -9.71 40.58
C ALA A 252 42.45 -8.88 40.74
N ASP A 253 42.81 -8.12 39.71
CA ASP A 253 43.93 -7.18 39.74
C ASP A 253 43.43 -5.78 40.18
N GLN A 254 44.04 -5.21 41.22
CA GLN A 254 43.80 -3.83 41.65
C GLN A 254 45.05 -3.20 42.28
N GLY A 255 45.39 -2.00 41.79
CA GLY A 255 46.18 -0.99 42.51
C GLY A 255 47.65 -0.86 42.06
N VAL A 256 48.35 0.23 42.37
CA VAL A 256 48.08 1.28 43.38
C VAL A 256 48.74 2.63 42.99
N ALA A 257 48.14 3.73 43.48
CA ALA A 257 48.69 5.06 43.81
C ALA A 257 49.00 6.17 42.77
N GLU A 258 48.46 7.33 43.15
CA GLU A 258 48.92 8.70 42.93
C GLU A 258 50.38 8.96 43.38
N GLU A 259 51.05 9.97 42.79
CA GLU A 259 51.63 11.07 43.60
C GLU A 259 51.97 12.33 42.77
N THR A 260 51.52 13.49 43.28
CA THR A 260 52.11 14.85 43.22
C THR A 260 52.81 15.41 41.96
N GLY A 261 52.39 16.64 41.58
CA GLY A 261 53.28 17.81 41.73
C GLY A 261 53.67 18.65 40.49
N ARG A 262 53.28 19.94 40.55
CA ARG A 262 53.62 21.11 39.69
C ARG A 262 52.89 21.27 38.36
#